data_AF-A0A961J630-F1
#
_entry.id   AF-A0A961J630-F1
#
_cell.length_a   1.000
_cell.length_b   1.000
_cell.length_c   1.000
_cell.angle_alpha   90.00
_cell.angle_beta   90.00
_cell.angle_gamma   90.00
#
_symmetry.space_group_name_H-M   'P 1'
#
loop_
_entity.id
_entity.type
_entity.pdbx_description
1 polymer ?
#
loop_
_entity_poly.entity_id
_entity_poly.type
_entity_poly.pdbx_seq_one_letter_code
_entity_poly.pdbx_strand_id
1 'polypeptide(L)'
;MGLELESAAMADDGPNPELVDFTRRFWVGAVLTVPLLAFTMGPYVGFPGVREIFGERATLWIELVLGTPVVWWCGWPFLVRGW
;
A
#
# COMPACT_ATOMS: atom_id res chain seq x y z
N MET A 1 -8.50 43.21 9.02
CA MET A 1 -9.70 42.35 8.99
C MET A 1 -9.43 41.34 7.89
N GLY A 2 -8.61 40.33 8.15
CA GLY A 2 -8.96 39.15 8.93
C GLY A 2 -9.14 38.05 7.89
N LEU A 3 -8.12 37.22 7.70
CA LEU A 3 -8.26 35.98 6.94
C LEU A 3 -9.21 35.13 7.77
N GLU A 4 -10.51 35.29 7.53
CA GLU A 4 -11.51 34.34 7.99
C GLU A 4 -11.13 33.05 7.27
N LEU A 5 -10.38 32.19 7.99
CA LEU A 5 -10.38 30.77 7.73
C LEU A 5 -11.84 30.43 7.57
N GLU A 6 -12.27 30.18 6.34
CA GLU A 6 -13.56 29.59 6.05
C GLU A 6 -13.46 28.20 6.66
N SER A 7 -13.69 28.20 7.98
CA SER A 7 -13.78 27.08 8.88
C SER A 7 -14.65 26.12 8.14
N ALA A 8 -14.02 25.08 7.60
CA ALA A 8 -14.62 23.96 6.92
C ALA A 8 -16.03 23.79 7.46
N ALA A 9 -16.99 24.37 6.73
CA ALA A 9 -18.35 24.43 7.20
C ALA A 9 -18.69 22.97 7.41
N MET A 10 -18.96 22.62 8.66
CA MET A 10 -19.40 21.30 9.07
C MET A 10 -20.80 21.12 8.47
N ALA A 11 -20.84 20.90 7.17
CA ALA A 11 -21.98 20.34 6.47
C ALA A 11 -21.93 18.84 6.75
N ASP A 12 -22.90 18.39 7.54
CA ASP A 12 -23.20 17.00 7.83
C ASP A 12 -23.53 16.26 6.52
N ASP A 13 -22.52 15.70 5.84
CA ASP A 13 -22.71 15.13 4.51
C ASP A 13 -21.82 13.89 4.28
N GLY A 14 -22.14 12.81 4.99
CA GLY A 14 -21.53 11.48 4.78
C GLY A 14 -20.02 11.41 5.05
N PRO A 15 -19.40 10.21 4.95
CA PRO A 15 -17.97 10.08 5.14
C PRO A 15 -17.24 10.90 4.07
N ASN A 16 -16.37 11.83 4.50
CA ASN A 16 -15.60 12.72 3.63
C ASN A 16 -15.01 11.94 2.44
N PRO A 17 -15.43 12.23 1.19
CA PRO A 17 -15.14 11.40 0.03
C PRO A 17 -13.64 11.28 -0.25
N GLU A 18 -12.85 12.30 0.08
CA GLU A 18 -11.39 12.21 -0.01
C GLU A 18 -10.83 11.16 0.96
N LEU A 19 -11.24 11.21 2.23
CA LEU A 19 -10.81 10.25 3.25
C LEU A 19 -11.17 8.81 2.85
N VAL A 20 -12.38 8.61 2.32
CA VAL A 20 -12.82 7.28 1.83
C VAL A 20 -11.94 6.80 0.67
N ASP A 21 -11.59 7.66 -0.27
CA ASP A 21 -10.75 7.30 -1.42
C ASP A 21 -9.32 6.94 -0.98
N PHE A 22 -8.74 7.66 -0.02
CA PHE A 22 -7.45 7.28 0.58
C PHE A 22 -7.51 6.01 1.38
N THR A 23 -8.52 5.84 2.25
CA THR A 23 -8.65 4.63 3.08
C THR A 23 -8.83 3.41 2.20
N ARG A 24 -9.63 3.49 1.12
CA ARG A 24 -9.82 2.39 0.17
C ARG A 24 -8.52 2.06 -0.55
N ARG A 25 -7.77 3.06 -1.03
CA ARG A 25 -6.47 2.84 -1.69
C ARG A 25 -5.42 2.29 -0.72
N PHE A 26 -5.41 2.76 0.52
CA PHE A 26 -4.55 2.25 1.58
C PHE A 26 -4.85 0.78 1.88
N TRP A 27 -6.13 0.41 2.04
CA TRP A 27 -6.51 -0.97 2.30
C TRP A 27 -6.20 -1.91 1.14
N VAL A 28 -6.47 -1.51 -0.10
CA VAL A 28 -6.08 -2.29 -1.29
C VAL A 28 -4.57 -2.50 -1.32
N GLY A 29 -3.81 -1.46 -1.01
CA GLY A 29 -2.35 -1.54 -0.90
C GLY A 29 -1.86 -2.45 0.21
N ALA A 30 -2.39 -2.28 1.42
CA ALA A 30 -2.06 -3.09 2.57
C ALA A 30 -2.32 -4.57 2.29
N VAL A 31 -3.49 -4.91 1.72
CA VAL A 31 -3.84 -6.30 1.36
C VAL A 31 -2.88 -6.89 0.33
N LEU A 32 -2.41 -6.11 -0.64
CA LEU A 32 -1.40 -6.57 -1.62
C LEU A 32 0.02 -6.66 -1.03
N THR A 33 0.34 -5.80 -0.06
CA THR A 33 1.69 -5.72 0.55
C THR A 33 1.88 -6.76 1.65
N VAL A 34 0.83 -7.15 2.37
CA VAL A 34 0.89 -8.16 3.44
C VAL A 34 1.43 -9.52 2.94
N PRO A 35 0.96 -10.09 1.80
CA PRO A 35 1.54 -11.29 1.22
C PRO A 35 3.01 -11.11 0.86
N LEU A 36 3.36 -10.00 0.21
CA LEU A 36 4.75 -9.68 -0.14
C LEU A 36 5.64 -9.64 1.12
N LEU A 37 5.17 -9.00 2.19
CA LEU A 37 5.88 -8.92 3.46
C LEU A 37 6.06 -10.31 4.09
N ALA A 38 5.03 -11.16 4.04
CA ALA A 38 5.13 -12.54 4.53
C ALA A 38 6.15 -13.37 3.73
N PHE A 39 6.21 -13.22 2.41
CA PHE A 39 7.20 -13.90 1.55
C PHE A 39 8.63 -13.41 1.80
N THR A 40 8.82 -12.09 1.88
CA THR A 40 10.15 -11.46 2.08
C THR A 40 10.68 -11.66 3.49
N MET A 41 9.82 -11.60 4.51
CA MET A 41 10.22 -11.75 5.92
C MET A 41 10.16 -13.20 6.42
N GLY A 42 9.44 -14.09 5.73
CA GLY A 42 9.35 -15.52 6.06
C GLY A 42 10.71 -16.21 6.31
N PRO A 43 11.75 -15.96 5.49
CA PRO A 43 13.10 -16.49 5.71
C PRO A 43 13.74 -16.03 7.03
N TYR A 44 13.47 -14.80 7.46
CA TYR A 44 14.03 -14.22 8.68
C TYR A 44 13.28 -14.64 9.95
N VAL A 45 11.99 -15.01 9.82
CA VAL A 45 11.12 -15.44 10.93
C VAL A 45 11.24 -16.95 11.22
N GLY A 46 12.12 -17.67 10.51
CA GLY A 46 12.33 -19.10 10.72
C GLY A 46 11.40 -20.00 9.89
N PHE A 47 10.83 -19.49 8.79
CA PHE A 47 10.13 -20.27 7.77
C PHE A 47 10.98 -20.39 6.49
N PRO A 48 12.09 -21.17 6.51
CA PRO A 48 12.94 -21.36 5.33
C PRO A 48 12.25 -22.16 4.21
N GLY A 49 11.19 -22.92 4.54
CA GLY A 49 10.55 -23.87 3.64
C GLY A 49 10.06 -23.27 2.32
N VAL A 50 9.64 -21.99 2.30
CA VAL A 50 9.16 -21.38 1.05
C VAL A 50 10.31 -21.12 0.05
N ARG A 51 11.50 -20.72 0.55
CA ARG A 51 12.71 -20.55 -0.25
C ARG A 51 13.38 -21.87 -0.60
N GLU A 52 13.30 -22.86 0.30
CA GLU A 52 13.85 -24.20 0.05
C GLU A 52 13.00 -25.02 -0.95
N ILE A 53 11.67 -24.87 -0.94
CA ILE A 53 10.76 -25.60 -1.84
C ILE A 53 10.76 -25.00 -3.25
N PHE A 54 10.75 -23.67 -3.38
CA PHE A 54 10.69 -23.00 -4.69
C PHE A 54 12.06 -22.62 -5.27
N GLY A 55 13.10 -22.57 -4.43
CA GLY A 55 14.43 -22.11 -4.80
C GLY A 55 14.55 -20.59 -4.83
N GLU A 56 15.74 -20.10 -4.50
CA GLU A 56 16.03 -18.66 -4.29
C GLU A 56 15.69 -17.78 -5.49
N ARG A 57 15.89 -18.30 -6.71
CA ARG A 57 15.57 -17.60 -7.96
C ARG A 57 14.06 -17.47 -8.18
N ALA A 58 13.27 -18.50 -7.86
CA ALA A 58 11.82 -18.43 -8.04
C ALA A 58 11.18 -17.49 -7.01
N THR A 59 11.66 -17.51 -5.76
CA THR A 59 11.23 -16.56 -4.73
C THR A 59 11.49 -15.11 -5.15
N LEU A 60 12.67 -14.82 -5.72
CA LEU A 60 12.99 -13.49 -6.26
C LEU A 60 12.02 -13.05 -7.36
N TRP A 61 11.67 -13.94 -8.30
CA TRP A 61 10.70 -13.63 -9.35
C TRP A 61 9.30 -13.41 -8.79
N ILE A 62 8.88 -14.20 -7.78
CA ILE A 62 7.59 -14.04 -7.10
C ILE A 62 7.54 -12.68 -6.38
N GLU A 63 8.59 -12.33 -5.62
CA GLU A 63 8.71 -11.04 -4.94
C GLU A 63 8.67 -9.87 -5.93
N LEU A 64 9.34 -10.00 -7.07
CA LEU A 64 9.34 -8.98 -8.12
C LEU A 64 7.96 -8.83 -8.74
N VAL A 65 7.30 -9.94 -9.09
CA VAL A 65 5.96 -9.94 -9.69
C VAL A 65 4.89 -9.46 -8.71
N LEU A 66 5.00 -9.74 -7.41
CA LEU A 66 4.10 -9.17 -6.39
C LEU A 66 4.42 -7.71 -6.08
N GLY A 67 5.70 -7.33 -6.04
CA GLY A 67 6.14 -6.00 -5.65
C GLY A 67 5.84 -4.95 -6.71
N THR A 68 5.99 -5.30 -7.99
CA THR A 68 5.76 -4.37 -9.12
C THR A 68 4.34 -3.78 -9.14
N PRO A 69 3.24 -4.57 -9.06
CA PRO A 69 1.89 -4.02 -9.03
C PRO A 69 1.60 -3.27 -7.73
N VAL A 70 2.17 -3.68 -6.58
CA VAL A 70 2.04 -2.95 -5.31
C VAL A 70 2.62 -1.54 -5.46
N VAL A 71 3.86 -1.43 -5.93
CA VAL A 71 4.53 -0.12 -6.07
C VAL A 71 3.86 0.74 -7.12
N TRP A 72 3.45 0.17 -8.26
CA TRP A 72 2.74 0.93 -9.28
C TRP A 72 1.40 1.43 -8.75
N TRP A 73 0.58 0.57 -8.16
CA TRP A 73 -0.78 0.92 -7.77
C TRP A 73 -0.83 1.82 -6.53
N CYS A 74 -0.02 1.54 -5.51
CA CYS A 74 0.03 2.34 -4.28
C CYS A 74 0.91 3.57 -4.42
N GLY A 75 1.98 3.51 -5.21
CA GLY A 75 2.93 4.61 -5.41
C GLY A 75 2.41 5.70 -6.36
N TRP A 76 1.48 5.39 -7.27
CA TRP A 76 0.91 6.38 -8.20
C TRP A 76 0.37 7.66 -7.54
N PRO A 77 -0.50 7.60 -6.49
CA PRO A 77 -0.96 8.82 -5.82
C PRO A 77 0.15 9.60 -5.11
N PHE A 78 1.21 8.93 -4.63
CA PHE A 78 2.37 9.63 -4.08
C PHE A 78 3.17 10.35 -5.18
N LEU A 79 3.33 9.73 -6.34
CA LEU A 79 4.01 10.33 -7.50
C LEU A 79 3.25 11.56 -8.04
N VAL A 80 1.91 11.50 -8.08
CA VAL A 80 1.07 12.62 -8.54
C VAL A 80 1.11 13.82 -7.58
N ARG A 81 1.38 13.61 -6.29
CA ARG A 81 1.42 14.67 -5.27
C ARG A 81 2.83 15.20 -5.00
N GLY A 82 3.85 14.45 -5.39
CA GLY A 82 5.26 14.78 -5.17
C GLY A 82 5.93 15.56 -6.30
N TRP A 83 5.21 15.87 -7.38
CA TRP A 83 5.64 16.72 -8.50
C TRP A 83 4.86 18.03 -8.50
#